data_AF-A7KX42-F1
#
_entry.id   AF-A7KX42-F1
#
_cell.length_a   1.000
_cell.length_b   1.000
_cell.length_c   1.000
_cell.angle_alpha   90.00
_cell.angle_beta   90.00
_cell.angle_gamma   90.00
#
_symmetry.space_group_name_H-M   'P 1'
#
loop_
_entity.id
_entity.type
_entity.pdbx_description
1 polymer ?
#
loop_
_entity_poly.entity_id
_entity_poly.type
_entity_poly.pdbx_seq_one_letter_code
_entity_poly.pdbx_strand_id
1 'polypeptide(L)'
;VLYYPQKPLVTTRAMEHLHFRQLPAGINAIVAIACYSGYNQEDSVIMNQSSIDRGFFRSLFFRSYRDEEKKMGTLIKEDFGRPDRSNTMGMRHGSYDKLDDDGLAPPGTRVSGEDVIIGKTTPLAPEEAQGPAARYSRKDHSISLRHSESGIVDQVLLTTNADGLRFVKVRVRSVRIPQIGDKFSSRHGQKGTVGMTYTQEDMPWTVEGITPDIIVNPHAIPSRMTIGQLIECIMGKVAAHVGKEGDATPFTDVTVDNISKALQKCGYQMR
;
A
#
# COMPACT_ATOMS: atom_id res chain seq x y z
N VAL A 1 -3.60 2.88 0.90
CA VAL A 1 -5.03 2.69 1.24
C VAL A 1 -5.37 1.22 1.07
N LEU A 2 -5.93 0.57 2.09
CA LEU A 2 -6.29 -0.85 2.02
C LEU A 2 -7.54 -1.06 1.15
N TYR A 3 -7.61 -2.15 0.38
CA TYR A 3 -8.78 -2.42 -0.47
C TYR A 3 -10.04 -2.71 0.35
N TYR A 4 -9.91 -3.59 1.35
CA TYR A 4 -11.03 -4.09 2.13
C TYR A 4 -10.74 -3.94 3.64
N PRO A 5 -10.67 -2.71 4.16
CA PRO A 5 -10.47 -2.51 5.59
C PRO A 5 -11.68 -3.04 6.37
N GLN A 6 -11.42 -3.78 7.45
CA GLN A 6 -12.45 -4.43 8.24
C GLN A 6 -12.46 -3.93 9.67
N LYS A 7 -13.65 -3.83 10.24
CA LYS A 7 -13.82 -3.59 11.68
C LYS A 7 -13.21 -4.76 12.45
N PRO A 8 -12.39 -4.51 13.50
CA PRO A 8 -11.89 -5.59 14.33
C PRO A 8 -13.06 -6.28 15.05
N LEU A 9 -13.06 -7.61 15.10
CA LEU A 9 -14.08 -8.39 15.82
C LEU A 9 -14.05 -8.13 17.34
N VAL A 10 -12.87 -7.80 17.85
CA VAL A 10 -12.62 -7.55 19.28
C VAL A 10 -12.20 -6.09 19.44
N THR A 11 -13.01 -5.30 20.13
CA THR A 11 -12.90 -3.83 20.20
C THR A 11 -12.85 -3.35 21.65
N THR A 12 -12.30 -2.16 21.88
CA THR A 12 -12.40 -1.48 23.18
C THR A 12 -13.44 -0.37 23.10
N ARG A 13 -14.05 0.02 24.22
CA ARG A 13 -15.01 1.13 24.25
C ARG A 13 -14.42 2.45 23.73
N ALA A 14 -13.13 2.69 23.99
CA ALA A 14 -12.44 3.88 23.48
C ALA A 14 -12.40 3.96 21.94
N MET A 15 -12.45 2.83 21.23
CA MET A 15 -12.47 2.81 19.77
C MET A 15 -13.72 3.47 19.16
N GLU A 16 -14.80 3.55 19.92
CA GLU A 16 -16.03 4.24 19.48
C GLU A 16 -15.79 5.75 19.40
N HIS A 17 -15.17 6.34 20.42
CA HIS A 17 -14.83 7.76 20.45
C HIS A 17 -13.73 8.15 19.46
N LEU A 18 -12.84 7.21 19.12
CA LEU A 18 -11.79 7.41 18.12
C LEU A 18 -12.26 7.18 16.68
N HIS A 19 -13.53 6.82 16.48
CA HIS A 19 -14.10 6.44 15.20
C HIS A 19 -13.32 5.34 14.44
N PHE A 20 -12.62 4.47 15.17
CA PHE A 20 -11.77 3.42 14.58
C PHE A 20 -12.60 2.38 13.81
N ARG A 21 -13.89 2.24 14.18
CA ARG A 21 -14.83 1.35 13.50
C ARG A 21 -15.25 1.89 12.13
N GLN A 22 -15.27 3.21 11.98
CA GLN A 22 -15.60 3.89 10.74
C GLN A 22 -14.39 3.93 9.80
N LEU A 23 -13.18 4.06 10.37
CA LEU A 23 -11.91 4.09 9.63
C LEU A 23 -10.93 3.02 10.12
N PRO A 24 -11.22 1.72 9.86
CA PRO A 24 -10.35 0.64 10.30
C PRO A 24 -9.04 0.59 9.51
N ALA A 25 -8.00 0.07 10.16
CA ALA A 25 -6.64 0.00 9.61
C ALA A 25 -6.13 -1.43 9.34
N GLY A 26 -6.99 -2.46 9.40
CA GLY A 26 -6.59 -3.86 9.27
C GLY A 26 -7.67 -4.76 8.68
N ILE A 27 -7.37 -6.07 8.65
CA ILE A 27 -8.25 -7.15 8.19
C ILE A 27 -8.25 -8.23 9.27
N ASN A 28 -9.43 -8.80 9.57
CA ASN A 28 -9.51 -9.97 10.42
C ASN A 28 -9.01 -11.18 9.63
N ALA A 29 -7.97 -11.84 10.12
CA ALA A 29 -7.37 -12.99 9.48
C ALA A 29 -7.67 -14.27 10.29
N ILE A 30 -7.85 -15.39 9.61
CA ILE A 30 -7.83 -16.70 10.26
C ILE A 30 -6.36 -17.09 10.48
N VAL A 31 -5.93 -17.08 11.74
CA VAL A 31 -4.54 -17.34 12.12
C VAL A 31 -4.41 -18.72 12.75
N ALA A 32 -3.50 -19.54 12.25
CA ALA A 32 -3.08 -20.78 12.88
C ALA A 32 -1.72 -20.60 13.57
N ILE A 33 -1.56 -21.19 14.75
CA ILE A 33 -0.29 -21.22 15.48
C ILE A 33 0.26 -22.65 15.36
N ALA A 34 1.23 -22.86 14.48
CA ALA A 34 1.77 -24.19 14.18
C ALA A 34 3.18 -24.12 13.60
N CYS A 35 4.00 -25.14 13.84
CA CYS A 35 5.24 -25.35 13.09
C CYS A 35 4.87 -26.00 11.76
N TYR A 36 5.08 -25.31 10.63
CA TYR A 36 4.71 -25.84 9.31
C TYR A 36 5.80 -25.54 8.29
N SER A 37 6.31 -26.57 7.61
CA SER A 37 7.35 -26.49 6.55
C SER A 37 8.70 -25.80 6.90
N GLY A 38 8.84 -25.22 8.09
CA GLY A 38 10.04 -24.49 8.51
C GLY A 38 10.08 -23.00 8.09
N TYR A 39 9.28 -22.58 7.11
CA TYR A 39 9.27 -21.21 6.58
C TYR A 39 8.54 -20.15 7.43
N ASN A 40 8.20 -20.48 8.68
CA ASN A 40 7.68 -19.54 9.66
C ASN A 40 8.63 -19.35 10.87
N GLN A 41 9.90 -19.72 10.77
CA GLN A 41 10.89 -19.49 11.83
C GLN A 41 11.36 -18.03 11.88
N GLU A 42 12.01 -17.62 12.97
CA GLU A 42 12.66 -16.30 13.11
C GLU A 42 11.77 -15.11 12.70
N ASP A 43 10.56 -15.04 13.26
CA ASP A 43 9.58 -13.98 12.99
C ASP A 43 9.04 -13.93 11.55
N SER A 44 9.26 -14.97 10.75
CA SER A 44 8.56 -15.12 9.48
C SER A 44 7.17 -15.73 9.68
N VAL A 45 6.27 -15.41 8.76
CA VAL A 45 4.91 -15.99 8.71
C VAL A 45 4.68 -16.63 7.35
N ILE A 46 3.88 -17.69 7.34
CA ILE A 46 3.40 -18.30 6.10
C ILE A 46 2.03 -17.68 5.80
N MET A 47 1.81 -17.27 4.55
CA MET A 47 0.54 -16.67 4.12
C MET A 47 -0.14 -17.53 3.04
N ASN A 48 -1.47 -17.56 3.05
CA ASN A 48 -2.26 -18.28 2.06
C ASN A 48 -2.29 -17.50 0.74
N GLN A 49 -1.67 -18.04 -0.31
CA GLN A 49 -1.63 -17.46 -1.65
C GLN A 49 -3.05 -17.33 -2.23
N SER A 50 -3.92 -18.32 -2.03
CA SER A 50 -5.30 -18.25 -2.51
C SER A 50 -6.08 -17.13 -1.82
N SER A 51 -5.80 -16.81 -0.56
CA SER A 51 -6.37 -15.62 0.11
C SER A 51 -5.82 -14.32 -0.50
N ILE A 52 -4.51 -14.24 -0.77
CA ILE A 52 -3.88 -13.09 -1.44
C ILE A 52 -4.50 -12.84 -2.82
N ASP A 53 -4.73 -13.89 -3.60
CA ASP A 53 -5.32 -13.82 -4.93
C ASP A 53 -6.74 -13.27 -4.89
N ARG A 54 -7.52 -13.63 -3.86
CA ARG A 54 -8.86 -13.10 -3.57
C ARG A 54 -8.85 -11.65 -3.06
N GLY A 55 -7.68 -11.06 -2.82
CA GLY A 55 -7.51 -9.65 -2.46
C GLY A 55 -7.14 -9.41 -0.99
N PHE A 56 -6.76 -10.45 -0.24
CA PHE A 56 -6.27 -10.32 1.13
C PHE A 56 -5.08 -9.34 1.20
N PHE A 57 -5.17 -8.37 2.12
CA PHE A 57 -4.18 -7.30 2.32
C PHE A 57 -3.74 -6.48 1.10
N ARG A 58 -4.47 -6.54 -0.03
CA ARG A 58 -4.19 -5.71 -1.20
C ARG A 58 -4.37 -4.22 -0.87
N SER A 59 -3.45 -3.37 -1.32
CA SER A 59 -3.49 -1.94 -1.05
C SER A 59 -3.21 -1.09 -2.29
N LEU A 60 -3.74 0.13 -2.30
CA LEU A 60 -3.39 1.19 -3.25
C LEU A 60 -2.28 2.05 -2.66
N PHE A 61 -1.23 2.23 -3.45
CA PHE A 61 -0.17 3.21 -3.21
C PHE A 61 -0.36 4.38 -4.17
N PHE A 62 -0.36 5.60 -3.63
CA PHE A 62 -0.47 6.82 -4.42
C PHE A 62 0.81 7.63 -4.27
N ARG A 63 1.31 8.15 -5.39
CA ARG A 63 2.40 9.12 -5.42
C ARG A 63 2.02 10.31 -6.27
N SER A 64 2.27 11.51 -5.75
CA SER A 64 2.08 12.75 -6.50
C SER A 64 3.42 13.33 -6.93
N TYR A 65 3.53 13.68 -8.20
CA TYR A 65 4.60 14.48 -8.78
C TYR A 65 4.06 15.87 -9.01
N ARG A 66 4.85 16.90 -8.71
CA ARG A 66 4.45 18.29 -8.89
C ARG A 66 5.56 19.06 -9.58
N ASP A 67 5.17 20.01 -10.40
CA ASP A 67 6.08 20.98 -11.01
C ASP A 67 5.33 22.30 -11.23
N GLU A 68 6.08 23.39 -11.35
CA GLU A 68 5.57 24.73 -11.59
C GLU A 68 6.47 25.44 -12.59
N GLU A 69 5.91 26.31 -13.41
CA GLU A 69 6.71 27.18 -14.27
C GLU A 69 7.52 28.16 -13.41
N LYS A 70 8.77 28.42 -13.81
CA LYS A 70 9.59 29.45 -13.17
C LYS A 70 9.76 30.66 -14.08
N LYS A 71 9.74 31.83 -13.45
CA LYS A 71 10.16 33.10 -14.07
C LYS A 71 11.67 33.27 -13.90
N MET A 72 12.34 33.76 -14.93
CA MET A 72 13.73 34.22 -14.84
C MET A 72 13.72 35.73 -15.12
N GLY A 73 13.72 36.53 -14.06
CA GLY A 73 13.46 37.98 -14.17
C GLY A 73 12.00 38.27 -14.54
N THR A 74 11.78 39.09 -15.56
CA THR A 74 10.44 39.57 -15.96
C THR A 74 9.73 38.69 -16.99
N LEU A 75 10.43 37.74 -17.63
CA LEU A 75 9.85 36.82 -18.61
C LEU A 75 9.62 35.41 -18.03
N ILE A 76 8.46 34.84 -18.35
CA ILE A 76 8.19 33.40 -18.17
C ILE A 76 9.05 32.67 -19.19
N LYS A 77 9.98 31.85 -18.70
CA LYS A 77 10.92 31.10 -19.56
C LYS A 77 10.62 29.61 -19.56
N GLU A 78 9.83 29.08 -18.64
CA GLU A 78 9.50 27.65 -18.62
C GLU A 78 8.05 27.43 -19.04
N ASP A 79 7.82 26.40 -19.85
CA ASP A 79 6.52 26.11 -20.45
C ASP A 79 6.29 24.59 -20.37
N PHE A 80 5.07 24.21 -20.00
CA PHE A 80 4.61 22.82 -20.11
C PHE A 80 4.21 22.53 -21.56
N GLY A 81 4.72 21.43 -22.07
CA GLY A 81 4.49 21.02 -23.45
C GLY A 81 5.29 19.77 -23.78
N ARG A 82 4.87 19.07 -24.83
CA ARG A 82 5.57 17.88 -25.31
C ARG A 82 6.93 18.26 -25.92
N PRO A 83 8.06 17.81 -25.36
CA PRO A 83 9.38 18.07 -25.94
C PRO A 83 9.56 17.31 -27.26
N ASP A 84 10.18 17.97 -28.24
CA ASP A 84 10.51 17.36 -29.53
C ASP A 84 12.03 17.08 -29.63
N ARG A 85 12.39 15.86 -30.04
CA ARG A 85 13.78 15.42 -30.24
C ARG A 85 14.52 16.25 -31.27
N SER A 86 13.82 16.86 -32.22
CA SER A 86 14.42 17.68 -33.26
C SER A 86 14.95 19.02 -32.70
N ASN A 87 14.24 19.59 -31.71
CA ASN A 87 14.43 20.97 -31.26
C ASN A 87 14.82 21.11 -29.77
N THR A 88 14.77 20.02 -29.01
CA THR A 88 15.01 20.02 -27.57
C THR A 88 16.34 19.34 -27.21
N MET A 89 17.21 20.08 -26.54
CA MET A 89 18.48 19.61 -26.02
C MET A 89 18.31 18.91 -24.66
N GLY A 90 19.06 17.83 -24.45
CA GLY A 90 19.16 17.18 -23.14
C GLY A 90 17.94 16.34 -22.74
N MET A 91 17.16 15.87 -23.71
CA MET A 91 16.07 14.94 -23.44
C MET A 91 16.56 13.70 -22.68
N ARG A 92 15.78 13.27 -21.71
CA ARG A 92 16.01 12.06 -20.93
C ARG A 92 15.90 10.81 -21.80
N HIS A 93 16.47 9.71 -21.32
CA HIS A 93 16.40 8.40 -21.97
C HIS A 93 15.00 7.75 -21.93
N GLY A 94 14.07 8.31 -21.15
CA GLY A 94 12.70 7.84 -21.03
C GLY A 94 11.81 8.05 -22.26
N SER A 95 10.63 7.43 -22.26
CA SER A 95 9.61 7.65 -23.29
C SER A 95 8.82 8.93 -23.00
N TYR A 96 8.64 9.74 -24.05
CA TYR A 96 7.79 10.94 -24.09
C TYR A 96 6.50 10.69 -24.89
N ASP A 97 6.29 9.45 -25.34
CA ASP A 97 5.18 9.10 -26.24
C ASP A 97 3.82 9.07 -25.52
N LYS A 98 3.87 9.05 -24.19
CA LYS A 98 2.73 9.01 -23.29
C LYS A 98 2.23 10.39 -22.85
N LEU A 99 2.86 11.45 -23.35
CA LEU A 99 2.48 12.83 -23.09
C LEU A 99 1.54 13.32 -24.19
N ASP A 100 0.51 14.04 -23.79
CA ASP A 100 -0.33 14.82 -24.71
C ASP A 100 0.40 16.12 -25.12
N ASP A 101 -0.22 16.91 -26.00
CA ASP A 101 0.38 18.13 -26.53
C ASP A 101 0.67 19.20 -25.45
N ASP A 102 -0.09 19.17 -24.35
CA ASP A 102 0.13 20.00 -23.16
C ASP A 102 1.33 19.54 -22.31
N GLY A 103 1.99 18.46 -22.71
CA GLY A 103 3.13 17.88 -22.01
C GLY A 103 2.74 17.05 -20.80
N LEU A 104 1.46 16.68 -20.60
CA LEU A 104 1.03 15.91 -19.44
C LEU A 104 0.61 14.50 -19.84
N ALA A 105 0.92 13.52 -19.00
CA ALA A 105 0.41 12.17 -19.20
C ALA A 105 -1.07 12.11 -18.77
N PRO A 106 -2.03 11.74 -19.66
CA PRO A 106 -3.45 11.80 -19.32
C PRO A 106 -3.85 10.70 -18.31
N PRO A 107 -4.89 10.95 -17.48
CA PRO A 107 -5.43 9.93 -16.58
C PRO A 107 -5.81 8.64 -17.31
N GLY A 108 -5.51 7.49 -16.70
CA GLY A 108 -5.70 6.16 -17.29
C GLY A 108 -4.47 5.61 -17.99
N THR A 109 -3.46 6.43 -18.29
CA THR A 109 -2.23 5.99 -18.96
C THR A 109 -1.36 5.14 -18.04
N ARG A 110 -0.88 4.01 -18.55
CA ARG A 110 0.07 3.13 -17.84
C ARG A 110 1.49 3.67 -17.98
N VAL A 111 2.15 3.92 -16.85
CA VAL A 111 3.50 4.49 -16.76
C VAL A 111 4.40 3.59 -15.92
N SER A 112 5.68 3.51 -16.28
CA SER A 112 6.67 2.63 -15.66
C SER A 112 8.09 3.17 -15.82
N GLY A 113 8.91 2.97 -14.79
CA GLY A 113 10.36 3.18 -14.86
C GLY A 113 10.74 4.63 -15.20
N GLU A 114 11.28 4.81 -16.40
CA GLU A 114 11.80 6.11 -16.89
C GLU A 114 10.78 6.92 -17.70
N ASP A 115 9.53 6.45 -17.83
CA ASP A 115 8.49 7.19 -18.55
C ASP A 115 8.35 8.63 -18.03
N VAL A 116 8.28 9.58 -18.96
CA VAL A 116 8.06 10.97 -18.64
C VAL A 116 6.57 11.21 -18.39
N ILE A 117 6.27 11.88 -17.27
CA ILE A 117 4.90 12.15 -16.82
C ILE A 117 4.55 13.63 -16.84
N ILE A 118 5.56 14.51 -16.80
CA ILE A 118 5.42 15.96 -16.94
C ILE A 118 6.52 16.42 -17.90
N GLY A 119 6.12 16.82 -19.10
CA GLY A 119 6.90 17.45 -20.14
C GLY A 119 7.08 18.94 -19.85
N LYS A 120 8.32 19.38 -19.71
CA LYS A 120 8.65 20.77 -19.39
C LYS A 120 9.90 21.20 -20.11
N THR A 121 9.86 22.37 -20.73
CA THR A 121 11.00 22.87 -21.50
C THR A 121 11.23 24.36 -21.30
N THR A 122 12.49 24.76 -21.46
CA THR A 122 12.95 26.14 -21.30
C THR A 122 13.65 26.57 -22.60
N PRO A 123 13.34 27.74 -23.20
CA PRO A 123 14.09 28.26 -24.33
C PRO A 123 15.58 28.41 -24.00
N LEU A 124 16.42 27.99 -24.93
CA LEU A 124 17.88 28.14 -24.80
C LEU A 124 18.27 29.62 -24.90
N ALA A 125 19.21 30.04 -24.06
CA ALA A 125 19.80 31.37 -24.22
C ALA A 125 20.69 31.39 -25.48
N PRO A 126 20.83 32.54 -26.18
CA PRO A 126 21.68 32.65 -27.37
C PRO A 126 23.14 32.23 -27.13
N GLU A 127 23.64 32.41 -25.90
CA GLU A 127 24.97 31.99 -25.47
C GLU A 127 25.11 30.45 -25.39
N GLU A 128 24.04 29.74 -25.02
CA GLU A 128 24.01 28.27 -24.94
C GLU A 128 23.73 27.62 -26.31
N ALA A 129 23.19 28.37 -27.28
CA ALA A 129 22.86 27.91 -28.62
C ALA A 129 24.04 28.00 -29.60
N GLN A 130 25.24 27.62 -29.17
CA GLN A 130 26.46 27.67 -29.99
C GLN A 130 26.93 26.27 -30.43
N GLY A 131 27.55 26.19 -31.61
CA GLY A 131 28.13 24.94 -32.14
C GLY A 131 27.06 23.86 -32.45
N PRO A 132 27.28 22.58 -32.11
CA PRO A 132 26.31 21.50 -32.35
C PRO A 132 24.95 21.72 -31.68
N ALA A 133 24.89 22.59 -30.66
CA ALA A 133 23.67 22.93 -29.94
C ALA A 133 22.82 24.02 -30.64
N ALA A 134 23.34 24.69 -31.68
CA ALA A 134 22.61 25.72 -32.43
C ALA A 134 21.33 25.21 -33.13
N ARG A 135 21.23 23.89 -33.35
CA ARG A 135 20.02 23.25 -33.90
C ARG A 135 18.86 23.17 -32.89
N TYR A 136 19.15 23.31 -31.60
CA TYR A 136 18.16 23.19 -30.53
C TYR A 136 17.67 24.57 -30.11
N SER A 137 16.35 24.74 -29.99
CA SER A 137 15.72 25.96 -29.51
C SER A 137 15.33 25.88 -28.04
N ARG A 138 15.16 24.68 -27.50
CA ARG A 138 14.69 24.45 -26.13
C ARG A 138 15.58 23.45 -25.39
N LYS A 139 15.52 23.46 -24.07
CA LYS A 139 16.21 22.54 -23.15
C LYS A 139 15.18 21.80 -22.31
N ASP A 140 15.38 20.49 -22.15
CA ASP A 140 14.46 19.64 -21.40
C ASP A 140 14.65 19.77 -19.87
N HIS A 141 13.53 19.97 -19.17
CA HIS A 141 13.42 19.99 -17.71
C HIS A 141 12.30 19.06 -17.21
N SER A 142 11.87 18.12 -18.05
CA SER A 142 10.78 17.19 -17.76
C SER A 142 11.02 16.34 -16.51
N ILE A 143 9.92 15.87 -15.90
CA ILE A 143 9.91 14.96 -14.75
C ILE A 143 9.51 13.57 -15.23
N SER A 144 10.39 12.59 -14.97
CA SER A 144 10.11 11.17 -15.16
C SER A 144 9.60 10.51 -13.89
N LEU A 145 8.97 9.35 -14.07
CA LEU A 145 8.69 8.43 -12.97
C LEU A 145 10.01 7.94 -12.34
N ARG A 146 9.94 7.36 -11.13
CA ARG A 146 11.12 6.73 -10.51
C ARG A 146 11.32 5.35 -11.12
N HIS A 147 12.58 4.97 -11.35
CA HIS A 147 12.98 3.72 -12.00
C HIS A 147 12.32 2.46 -11.42
N SER A 148 12.15 2.37 -10.10
CA SER A 148 11.57 1.20 -9.42
C SER A 148 10.04 1.25 -9.26
N GLU A 149 9.38 2.20 -9.92
CA GLU A 149 7.94 2.42 -9.79
C GLU A 149 7.21 2.22 -11.10
N SER A 150 5.99 1.73 -10.97
CA SER A 150 5.06 1.56 -12.07
C SER A 150 3.65 1.75 -11.55
N GLY A 151 2.76 2.21 -12.43
CA GLY A 151 1.40 2.51 -12.06
C GLY A 151 0.58 3.04 -13.22
N ILE A 152 -0.56 3.60 -12.86
CA ILE A 152 -1.50 4.23 -13.78
C ILE A 152 -1.67 5.67 -13.32
N VAL A 153 -1.66 6.62 -14.25
CA VAL A 153 -1.99 8.00 -13.94
C VAL A 153 -3.43 8.05 -13.44
N ASP A 154 -3.62 8.51 -12.22
CA ASP A 154 -4.89 8.52 -11.52
C ASP A 154 -5.62 9.85 -11.69
N GLN A 155 -4.90 10.95 -11.51
CA GLN A 155 -5.46 12.29 -11.60
C GLN A 155 -4.37 13.28 -11.98
N VAL A 156 -4.71 14.20 -12.89
CA VAL A 156 -3.87 15.34 -13.25
C VAL A 156 -4.60 16.60 -12.79
N LEU A 157 -3.93 17.42 -11.99
CA LEU A 157 -4.40 18.72 -11.54
C LEU A 157 -3.55 19.79 -12.21
N LEU A 158 -4.20 20.67 -12.97
CA LEU A 158 -3.63 21.90 -13.51
C LEU A 158 -4.28 23.07 -12.78
N THR A 159 -3.48 23.93 -12.17
CA THR A 159 -3.93 25.15 -11.48
C THR A 159 -2.89 26.24 -11.65
N THR A 160 -3.19 27.46 -11.22
CA THR A 160 -2.23 28.55 -11.11
C THR A 160 -1.77 28.72 -9.67
N ASN A 161 -0.51 29.10 -9.46
CA ASN A 161 0.00 29.51 -8.15
C ASN A 161 -0.38 30.98 -7.85
N ALA A 162 0.04 31.49 -6.67
CA ALA A 162 -0.25 32.86 -6.26
C ALA A 162 0.37 33.92 -7.20
N ASP A 163 1.43 33.58 -7.93
CA ASP A 163 2.13 34.45 -8.88
C ASP A 163 1.56 34.37 -10.31
N GLY A 164 0.44 33.65 -10.48
CA GLY A 164 -0.24 33.44 -11.76
C GLY A 164 0.45 32.44 -12.71
N LEU A 165 1.44 31.68 -12.23
CA LEU A 165 2.18 30.68 -13.01
C LEU A 165 1.47 29.35 -13.01
N ARG A 166 1.58 28.58 -14.11
CA ARG A 166 0.98 27.24 -14.16
C ARG A 166 1.70 26.31 -13.20
N PHE A 167 0.89 25.54 -12.47
CA PHE A 167 1.28 24.54 -11.51
C PHE A 167 0.57 23.24 -11.86
N VAL A 168 1.34 22.17 -11.95
CA VAL A 168 0.86 20.83 -12.29
C VAL A 168 1.11 19.90 -11.13
N LYS A 169 0.13 19.04 -10.85
CA LYS A 169 0.29 17.89 -9.96
C LYS A 169 -0.30 16.63 -10.59
N VAL A 170 0.55 15.68 -10.91
CA VAL A 170 0.18 14.37 -11.46
C VAL A 170 0.22 13.33 -10.35
N ARG A 171 -0.92 12.71 -10.04
CA ARG A 171 -1.01 11.58 -9.12
C ARG A 171 -0.97 10.27 -9.91
N VAL A 172 -0.04 9.39 -9.56
CA VAL A 172 0.08 8.03 -10.08
C VAL A 172 -0.35 7.06 -8.99
N ARG A 173 -1.21 6.09 -9.33
CA ARG A 173 -1.63 5.00 -8.44
C ARG A 173 -1.00 3.68 -8.85
N SER A 174 -0.67 2.86 -7.86
CA SER A 174 -0.13 1.52 -8.05
C SER A 174 -0.81 0.57 -7.08
N VAL A 175 -1.14 -0.63 -7.55
CA VAL A 175 -1.71 -1.69 -6.70
C VAL A 175 -0.56 -2.48 -6.10
N ARG A 176 -0.53 -2.60 -4.78
CA ARG A 176 0.42 -3.43 -4.03
C ARG A 176 -0.30 -4.67 -3.53
N ILE A 177 0.10 -5.80 -4.07
CA ILE A 177 -0.34 -7.14 -3.64
C ILE A 177 0.72 -7.63 -2.65
N PRO A 178 0.32 -8.25 -1.52
CA PRO A 178 1.29 -8.84 -0.59
C PRO A 178 2.28 -9.77 -1.30
N GLN A 179 3.56 -9.64 -0.94
CA GLN A 179 4.66 -10.44 -1.48
C GLN A 179 5.54 -10.97 -0.34
N ILE A 180 6.37 -11.97 -0.66
CA ILE A 180 7.42 -12.45 0.25
C ILE A 180 8.32 -11.27 0.63
N GLY A 181 8.60 -11.14 1.94
CA GLY A 181 9.35 -10.03 2.53
C GLY A 181 8.48 -8.87 3.03
N ASP A 182 7.20 -8.79 2.65
CA ASP A 182 6.29 -7.78 3.19
C ASP A 182 6.05 -7.99 4.68
N LYS A 183 5.88 -6.88 5.41
CA LYS A 183 5.76 -6.86 6.87
C LYS A 183 4.31 -6.79 7.30
N PHE A 184 3.95 -7.64 8.26
CA PHE A 184 2.65 -7.66 8.93
C PHE A 184 2.85 -7.63 10.44
N SER A 185 1.84 -7.18 11.19
CA SER A 185 1.88 -7.17 12.64
C SER A 185 0.51 -7.44 13.24
N SER A 186 0.48 -8.16 14.36
CA SER A 186 -0.69 -8.17 15.24
C SER A 186 -0.80 -6.85 16.02
N ARG A 187 -1.92 -6.65 16.73
CA ARG A 187 -2.11 -5.52 17.65
C ARG A 187 -1.27 -5.61 18.93
N HIS A 188 -0.56 -6.71 19.13
CA HIS A 188 0.24 -7.00 20.34
C HIS A 188 1.74 -6.95 20.08
N GLY A 189 2.16 -6.16 19.07
CA GLY A 189 3.59 -5.93 18.78
C GLY A 189 4.31 -7.11 18.11
N GLN A 190 3.56 -8.12 17.64
CA GLN A 190 4.10 -9.30 16.97
C GLN A 190 4.23 -9.00 15.47
N LYS A 191 5.37 -8.41 15.11
CA LYS A 191 5.75 -8.13 13.72
C LYS A 191 6.39 -9.36 13.07
N GLY A 192 6.11 -9.58 11.80
CA GLY A 192 6.76 -10.60 11.00
C GLY A 192 6.76 -10.30 9.52
N THR A 193 7.66 -10.94 8.78
CA THR A 193 7.70 -10.86 7.31
C THR A 193 7.07 -12.10 6.70
N VAL A 194 6.43 -11.97 5.54
CA VAL A 194 5.99 -13.14 4.77
C VAL A 194 7.23 -13.93 4.34
N GLY A 195 7.41 -15.12 4.91
CA GLY A 195 8.54 -16.01 4.60
C GLY A 195 8.26 -16.89 3.38
N MET A 196 7.02 -17.39 3.29
CA MET A 196 6.55 -18.21 2.18
C MET A 196 5.04 -18.04 1.98
N THR A 197 4.59 -18.31 0.77
CA THR A 197 3.18 -18.34 0.39
C THR A 197 2.83 -19.71 -0.17
N TYR A 198 1.72 -20.30 0.30
CA TYR A 198 1.22 -21.60 -0.20
C TYR A 198 -0.21 -21.46 -0.72
N THR A 199 -0.55 -22.22 -1.76
CA THR A 199 -1.93 -22.33 -2.23
C THR A 199 -2.79 -23.11 -1.23
N GLN A 200 -4.11 -22.98 -1.33
CA GLN A 200 -5.05 -23.53 -0.36
C GLN A 200 -4.91 -25.06 -0.20
N GLU A 201 -4.58 -25.78 -1.26
CA GLU A 201 -4.35 -27.23 -1.27
C GLU A 201 -3.12 -27.68 -0.46
N ASP A 202 -2.11 -26.82 -0.36
CA ASP A 202 -0.88 -27.07 0.40
C ASP A 202 -0.98 -26.56 1.85
N MET A 203 -2.11 -25.95 2.23
CA MET A 203 -2.34 -25.42 3.58
C MET A 203 -3.06 -26.45 4.46
N PRO A 204 -2.77 -26.49 5.78
CA PRO A 204 -3.54 -27.32 6.70
C PRO A 204 -4.99 -26.83 6.78
N TRP A 205 -5.93 -27.76 6.96
CA TRP A 205 -7.36 -27.47 7.04
C TRP A 205 -8.02 -28.16 8.23
N THR A 206 -9.08 -27.56 8.76
CA THR A 206 -9.89 -28.15 9.85
C THR A 206 -10.88 -29.17 9.31
N VAL A 207 -11.47 -30.03 10.13
CA VAL A 207 -12.54 -30.96 9.69
C VAL A 207 -13.76 -30.27 9.03
N GLU A 208 -13.94 -28.97 9.27
CA GLU A 208 -14.97 -28.12 8.66
C GLU A 208 -14.54 -27.54 7.29
N GLY A 209 -13.33 -27.84 6.83
CA GLY A 209 -12.77 -27.33 5.57
C GLY A 209 -12.15 -25.93 5.67
N ILE A 210 -11.94 -25.40 6.88
CA ILE A 210 -11.38 -24.05 7.07
C ILE A 210 -9.86 -24.11 6.94
N THR A 211 -9.30 -23.33 6.01
CA THR A 211 -7.87 -23.10 5.86
C THR A 211 -7.46 -21.75 6.45
N PRO A 212 -6.32 -21.64 7.15
CA PRO A 212 -5.87 -20.36 7.69
C PRO A 212 -5.38 -19.42 6.58
N ASP A 213 -5.50 -18.12 6.82
CA ASP A 213 -4.89 -17.08 5.99
C ASP A 213 -3.41 -16.89 6.32
N ILE A 214 -3.05 -17.06 7.60
CA ILE A 214 -1.69 -16.85 8.12
C ILE A 214 -1.35 -17.97 9.11
N ILE A 215 -0.14 -18.53 9.00
CA ILE A 215 0.42 -19.44 9.99
C ILE A 215 1.61 -18.77 10.68
N VAL A 216 1.52 -18.64 12.01
CA VAL A 216 2.59 -18.12 12.86
C VAL A 216 3.25 -19.25 13.64
N ASN A 217 4.53 -19.08 13.96
CA ASN A 217 5.26 -20.10 14.70
C ASN A 217 4.97 -20.04 16.21
N PRO A 218 4.72 -21.18 16.88
CA PRO A 218 4.50 -21.25 18.32
C PRO A 218 5.62 -20.63 19.16
N HIS A 219 6.88 -20.71 18.71
CA HIS A 219 8.03 -20.19 19.45
C HIS A 219 8.02 -18.66 19.62
N ALA A 220 7.22 -17.93 18.82
CA ALA A 220 7.07 -16.48 18.96
C ALA A 220 6.26 -16.07 20.20
N ILE A 221 5.53 -16.99 20.85
CA ILE A 221 4.62 -16.68 21.95
C ILE A 221 5.32 -16.72 23.33
N PRO A 222 6.05 -17.79 23.73
CA PRO A 222 6.61 -17.88 25.07
C PRO A 222 7.64 -16.78 25.37
N SER A 223 8.49 -16.45 24.39
CA SER A 223 9.57 -15.46 24.54
C SER A 223 9.05 -14.03 24.65
N ARG A 224 7.95 -13.71 23.97
CA ARG A 224 7.35 -12.36 23.95
C ARG A 224 6.25 -12.16 24.98
N MET A 225 5.75 -13.26 25.56
CA MET A 225 4.70 -13.25 26.58
C MET A 225 3.43 -12.49 26.13
N THR A 226 3.10 -12.53 24.84
CA THR A 226 1.95 -11.81 24.25
C THR A 226 0.64 -12.58 24.44
N ILE A 227 0.26 -12.84 25.69
CA ILE A 227 -0.96 -13.56 26.06
C ILE A 227 -2.22 -12.85 25.53
N GLY A 228 -2.19 -11.51 25.47
CA GLY A 228 -3.28 -10.71 24.92
C GLY A 228 -3.68 -11.11 23.49
N GLN A 229 -2.71 -11.53 22.65
CA GLN A 229 -3.00 -12.02 21.31
C GLN A 229 -3.79 -13.33 21.34
N LEU A 230 -3.47 -14.23 22.26
CA LEU A 230 -4.20 -15.50 22.41
C LEU A 230 -5.63 -15.24 22.89
N ILE A 231 -5.79 -14.37 23.88
CA ILE A 231 -7.11 -13.96 24.38
C ILE A 231 -7.93 -13.31 23.24
N GLU A 232 -7.31 -12.45 22.45
CA GLU A 232 -7.95 -11.83 21.28
C GLU A 232 -8.39 -12.87 20.24
N CYS A 233 -7.58 -13.89 19.94
CA CYS A 233 -7.94 -14.95 19.00
C CYS A 233 -9.17 -15.75 19.48
N ILE A 234 -9.20 -16.13 20.76
CA ILE A 234 -10.32 -16.91 21.33
C ILE A 234 -11.59 -16.05 21.37
N MET A 235 -11.49 -14.80 21.84
CA MET A 235 -12.61 -13.87 21.86
C MET A 235 -13.12 -13.57 20.45
N GLY A 236 -12.23 -13.38 19.48
CA GLY A 236 -12.58 -13.16 18.07
C GLY A 236 -13.31 -14.35 17.45
N LYS A 237 -12.90 -15.58 17.80
CA LYS A 237 -13.61 -16.80 17.39
C LYS A 237 -15.03 -16.84 17.95
N VAL A 238 -15.20 -16.59 19.25
CA VAL A 238 -16.54 -16.53 19.88
C VAL A 238 -17.39 -15.42 19.24
N ALA A 239 -16.82 -14.24 19.02
CA ALA A 239 -17.48 -13.10 18.39
C ALA A 239 -18.01 -13.45 16.98
N ALA A 240 -17.18 -14.10 16.16
CA ALA A 240 -17.56 -14.53 14.82
C ALA A 240 -18.71 -15.56 14.82
N HIS A 241 -18.70 -16.54 15.73
CA HIS A 241 -19.75 -17.56 15.80
C HIS A 241 -21.07 -17.05 16.39
N VAL A 242 -21.00 -16.17 17.39
CA VAL A 242 -22.19 -15.61 18.05
C VAL A 242 -22.80 -14.45 17.24
N GLY A 243 -22.05 -13.86 16.31
CA GLY A 243 -22.48 -12.69 15.54
C GLY A 243 -22.52 -11.41 16.38
N LYS A 244 -21.66 -11.32 17.39
CA LYS A 244 -21.51 -10.16 18.29
C LYS A 244 -20.07 -9.72 18.35
N GLU A 245 -19.82 -8.50 18.80
CA GLU A 245 -18.47 -8.00 18.98
C GLU A 245 -17.94 -8.35 20.37
N GLY A 246 -16.65 -8.69 20.43
CA GLY A 246 -15.96 -8.90 21.69
C GLY A 246 -15.52 -7.59 22.33
N ASP A 247 -15.82 -7.41 23.62
CA ASP A 247 -15.29 -6.31 24.43
C ASP A 247 -13.90 -6.68 24.98
N ALA A 248 -12.87 -5.95 24.57
CA ALA A 248 -11.50 -6.04 25.08
C ALA A 248 -11.09 -4.79 25.87
N THR A 249 -12.06 -4.06 26.41
CA THR A 249 -11.79 -2.92 27.29
C THR A 249 -11.00 -3.40 28.52
N PRO A 250 -9.88 -2.75 28.87
CA PRO A 250 -9.08 -3.13 30.02
C PRO A 250 -9.84 -2.94 31.33
N PHE A 251 -9.44 -3.69 32.37
CA PHE A 251 -10.01 -3.63 33.72
C PHE A 251 -11.52 -3.89 33.79
N THR A 252 -11.99 -4.90 33.03
CA THR A 252 -13.37 -5.39 33.06
C THR A 252 -13.45 -6.77 33.72
N ASP A 253 -14.66 -7.22 34.04
CA ASP A 253 -14.91 -8.54 34.64
C ASP A 253 -14.82 -9.70 33.62
N VAL A 254 -14.42 -9.43 32.37
CA VAL A 254 -14.30 -10.45 31.33
C VAL A 254 -13.05 -11.30 31.60
N THR A 255 -13.27 -12.59 31.88
CA THR A 255 -12.20 -13.56 32.12
C THR A 255 -12.04 -14.55 30.97
N VAL A 256 -10.87 -15.19 30.89
CA VAL A 256 -10.62 -16.26 29.91
C VAL A 256 -11.61 -17.42 30.10
N ASP A 257 -11.94 -17.79 31.34
CA ASP A 257 -12.90 -18.86 31.60
C ASP A 257 -14.32 -18.52 31.10
N ASN A 258 -14.73 -17.24 31.15
CA ASN A 258 -16.00 -16.80 30.58
C ASN A 258 -16.02 -16.99 29.06
N ILE A 259 -14.92 -16.63 28.39
CA ILE A 259 -14.76 -16.78 26.93
C ILE A 259 -14.69 -18.27 26.54
N SER A 260 -13.94 -19.10 27.27
CA SER A 260 -13.84 -20.54 27.03
C SER A 260 -15.19 -21.24 27.16
N LYS A 261 -16.00 -20.90 28.17
CA LYS A 261 -17.37 -21.43 28.31
C LYS A 261 -18.27 -21.01 27.14
N ALA A 262 -18.13 -19.79 26.65
CA ALA A 262 -18.86 -19.33 25.47
C ALA A 262 -18.43 -20.07 24.20
N LEU A 263 -17.13 -20.34 24.05
CA LEU A 263 -16.59 -21.13 22.94
C LEU A 263 -17.10 -22.58 22.97
N GLN A 264 -17.19 -23.19 24.15
CA GLN A 264 -17.77 -24.52 24.33
C GLN A 264 -19.24 -24.57 23.92
N LYS A 265 -20.02 -23.54 24.26
CA LYS A 265 -21.42 -23.42 23.82
C LYS A 265 -21.55 -23.33 22.31
N CYS A 266 -20.52 -22.86 21.61
CA CYS A 266 -20.46 -22.84 20.15
C CYS A 266 -20.03 -24.20 19.55
N GLY A 267 -19.82 -25.24 20.36
CA GLY A 267 -19.42 -26.58 19.89
C GLY A 267 -17.90 -26.76 19.70
N TYR A 268 -17.08 -25.81 20.14
CA TYR A 268 -15.62 -25.87 20.03
C TYR A 268 -14.94 -26.22 21.35
N GLN A 269 -13.71 -26.69 21.27
CA GLN A 269 -12.90 -27.02 22.44
C GLN A 269 -12.57 -25.78 23.29
N MET A 270 -12.63 -25.94 24.62
CA MET A 270 -12.43 -24.83 25.59
C MET A 270 -10.99 -24.32 25.68
N ARG A 271 -10.01 -25.23 25.51
CA ARG A 271 -8.56 -25.03 25.67
C ARG A 271 -7.83 -25.93 24.67
#